data_AF-A0AA38L2Y6-F1
#
_entry.id   AF-A0AA38L2Y6-F1
#
_cell.length_a   1.000
_cell.length_b   1.000
_cell.length_c   1.000
_cell.angle_alpha   90.00
_cell.angle_beta   90.00
_cell.angle_gamma   90.00
#
_symmetry.space_group_name_H-M   'P 1'
#
loop_
_entity.id
_entity.type
_entity.pdbx_description
1 polymer ?
#
loop_
_entity_poly.entity_id
_entity_poly.type
_entity_poly.pdbx_seq_one_letter_code
_entity_poly.pdbx_strand_id
1 'polypeptide(L)'
;MFIVPASISAPRFPLLHIEDDCFHSEASTTSIASRDEDHTYIRPTFPNDSRAPCPGLNTLANHGYIPRSGRDISFLTLVRAIMEVYNISLPLALMLTVPGFLIYARFQLHWNSSASFSDTESISKSFPSISYSITLSSLASFGPGLKIAHRASLVHPDYPSEKPDTNMLHGFLNYARLSDEQRGCFTIHDLASFRVSRESNLQGPNKLDGIHEQVALGESSLTWLLFAKQISSSTSPEISLSYLEQWFGEERIPDGWTRPTETIGLINARKVAGQVQNEMKMVREAKGK
;
A
#
# COMPACT_ATOMS: atom_id res chain seq x y z
N MET A 1 -35.09 36.15 16.53
CA MET A 1 -34.39 37.42 16.79
C MET A 1 -33.51 37.23 18.03
N PHE A 2 -32.25 36.84 17.83
CA PHE A 2 -31.20 36.92 18.84
C PHE A 2 -29.92 37.34 18.11
N ILE A 3 -29.41 38.50 18.50
CA ILE A 3 -28.30 39.23 17.89
C ILE A 3 -27.01 38.83 18.61
N VAL A 4 -25.97 38.51 17.85
CA VAL A 4 -24.59 38.32 18.34
C VAL A 4 -23.81 39.61 18.07
N PRO A 5 -23.14 40.23 19.06
CA PRO A 5 -22.27 41.38 18.80
C PRO A 5 -20.80 41.00 18.64
N ALA A 6 -20.07 41.97 18.09
CA ALA A 6 -18.83 41.86 17.33
C ALA A 6 -17.52 41.93 18.13
N SER A 7 -16.47 41.45 17.45
CA SER A 7 -15.03 41.74 17.47
C SER A 7 -14.49 42.86 18.39
N ILE A 8 -13.39 42.57 19.08
CA ILE A 8 -12.52 43.54 19.76
C ILE A 8 -11.12 43.48 19.12
N SER A 9 -10.62 44.66 18.74
CA SER A 9 -9.33 44.91 18.08
C SER A 9 -8.14 44.95 19.06
N ALA A 10 -6.96 44.57 18.57
CA ALA A 10 -5.67 44.69 19.26
C ALA A 10 -5.11 46.13 19.26
N PRO A 11 -4.32 46.53 20.29
CA PRO A 11 -3.65 47.83 20.34
C PRO A 11 -2.29 47.84 19.62
N ARG A 12 -1.90 49.02 19.16
CA ARG A 12 -0.70 49.34 18.35
C ARG A 12 0.16 50.37 19.11
N PHE A 13 1.47 50.15 19.25
CA PHE A 13 2.49 51.14 19.67
C PHE A 13 3.91 50.60 19.36
N PRO A 14 4.97 51.42 19.24
CA PRO A 14 5.33 52.26 18.09
C PRO A 14 6.69 51.88 17.45
N LEU A 15 6.93 52.34 16.22
CA LEU A 15 8.19 52.18 15.48
C LEU A 15 9.32 53.06 16.05
N LEU A 16 10.47 52.45 16.32
CA LEU A 16 11.72 53.15 16.62
C LEU A 16 12.78 52.66 15.61
N HIS A 17 13.22 53.60 14.78
CA HIS A 17 14.32 53.48 13.83
C HIS A 17 15.66 53.45 14.58
N ILE A 18 16.51 52.46 14.29
CA ILE A 18 17.97 52.56 14.46
C ILE A 18 18.58 51.89 13.22
N GLU A 19 19.31 52.67 12.43
CA GLU A 19 20.14 52.22 11.31
C GLU A 19 21.51 51.69 11.81
N ASP A 20 21.95 50.63 11.13
CA ASP A 20 23.30 50.17 10.79
C ASP A 20 24.43 50.15 11.85
N ASP A 21 24.97 48.94 12.11
CA ASP A 21 26.34 48.65 11.67
C ASP A 21 26.71 47.15 11.70
N CYS A 22 27.53 46.81 10.71
CA CYS A 22 28.08 45.55 10.24
C CYS A 22 28.66 44.56 11.29
N PHE A 23 28.25 43.29 11.23
CA PHE A 23 29.16 42.16 11.50
C PHE A 23 28.75 40.91 10.69
N HIS A 24 29.57 40.56 9.71
CA HIS A 24 29.48 39.31 8.97
C HIS A 24 29.71 38.11 9.90
N SER A 25 28.74 37.21 9.97
CA SER A 25 28.95 35.82 10.35
C SER A 25 27.96 34.98 9.57
N GLU A 26 28.47 34.26 8.56
CA GLU A 26 27.73 33.25 7.81
C GLU A 26 27.36 32.10 8.75
N ALA A 27 26.24 32.24 9.45
CA ALA A 27 25.51 31.10 9.95
C ALA A 27 24.85 30.43 8.73
N SER A 28 25.54 29.43 8.16
CA SER A 28 24.94 28.47 7.24
C SER A 28 23.87 27.67 8.01
N THR A 29 22.71 28.28 8.20
CA THR A 29 21.46 27.59 8.45
C THR A 29 21.10 26.87 7.16
N THR A 30 21.68 25.68 7.00
CA THR A 30 21.15 24.67 6.09
C THR A 30 19.76 24.32 6.58
N SER A 31 18.77 25.06 6.07
CA SER A 31 17.41 24.57 5.95
C SER A 31 17.53 23.17 5.34
N ILE A 32 17.13 22.14 6.09
CA ILE A 32 16.85 20.82 5.53
C ILE A 32 15.70 21.06 4.57
N ALA A 33 16.05 21.37 3.32
CA ALA A 33 15.11 21.36 2.23
C ALA A 33 14.47 19.97 2.26
N SER A 34 13.13 19.94 2.37
CA SER A 34 12.37 18.80 1.90
C SER A 34 12.91 18.51 0.51
N ARG A 35 13.68 17.42 0.36
CA ARG A 35 13.90 16.85 -0.96
C ARG A 35 12.49 16.61 -1.47
N ASP A 36 12.11 17.31 -2.52
CA ASP A 36 10.90 17.01 -3.26
C ASP A 36 11.09 15.56 -3.72
N GLU A 37 10.54 14.61 -2.97
CA GLU A 37 10.70 13.19 -3.27
C GLU A 37 9.92 12.97 -4.57
N ASP A 38 10.65 12.81 -5.68
CA ASP A 38 10.04 12.58 -6.98
C ASP A 38 9.26 11.27 -6.95
N HIS A 39 7.94 11.39 -6.83
CA HIS A 39 6.99 10.29 -6.84
C HIS A 39 6.42 9.97 -8.23
N THR A 40 7.11 10.40 -9.29
CA THR A 40 6.77 10.02 -10.67
C THR A 40 6.83 8.50 -10.83
N TYR A 41 5.85 7.96 -11.56
CA TYR A 41 5.83 6.55 -11.89
C TYR A 41 7.03 6.17 -12.78
N ILE A 42 7.75 5.12 -12.37
CA ILE A 42 8.79 4.48 -13.16
C ILE A 42 8.49 2.99 -13.18
N ARG A 43 8.34 2.44 -14.39
CA ARG A 43 8.16 1.00 -14.61
C ARG A 43 9.37 0.22 -14.06
N PRO A 44 9.19 -0.91 -13.37
CA PRO A 44 10.30 -1.72 -12.88
C PRO A 44 11.11 -2.31 -14.04
N THR A 45 12.43 -2.36 -13.87
CA THR A 45 13.37 -3.00 -14.78
C THR A 45 13.93 -4.27 -14.15
N PHE A 46 13.44 -5.43 -14.62
CA PHE A 46 13.94 -6.73 -14.18
C PHE A 46 15.26 -7.10 -14.91
N PRO A 47 16.22 -7.76 -14.23
CA PRO A 47 16.17 -8.33 -12.88
C PRO A 47 16.65 -7.39 -11.75
N ASN A 48 16.96 -6.12 -12.06
CA ASN A 48 17.55 -5.19 -11.09
C ASN A 48 16.54 -4.86 -9.97
N ASP A 49 15.31 -4.57 -10.37
CA ASP A 49 14.22 -4.26 -9.46
C ASP A 49 13.54 -5.54 -8.97
N SER A 50 13.22 -5.56 -7.68
CA SER A 50 12.47 -6.62 -7.02
C SER A 50 11.03 -6.20 -6.80
N ARG A 51 10.08 -7.10 -7.04
CA ARG A 51 8.65 -6.86 -6.82
C ARG A 51 8.01 -8.02 -6.04
N ALA A 52 6.86 -7.75 -5.45
CA ALA A 52 6.10 -8.65 -4.59
C ALA A 52 4.89 -9.24 -5.36
N PRO A 53 4.20 -10.26 -4.84
CA PRO A 53 2.88 -10.65 -5.34
C PRO A 53 1.77 -9.68 -4.87
N CYS A 54 2.12 -8.41 -4.62
CA CYS A 54 1.24 -7.43 -4.00
C CYS A 54 1.28 -6.11 -4.81
N PRO A 55 0.20 -5.75 -5.51
CA PRO A 55 0.17 -4.56 -6.36
C PRO A 55 0.37 -3.28 -5.54
N GLY A 56 -0.09 -3.25 -4.28
CA GLY A 56 0.11 -2.10 -3.39
C GLY A 56 1.57 -1.83 -3.05
N LEU A 57 2.36 -2.86 -2.75
CA LEU A 57 3.79 -2.68 -2.46
C LEU A 57 4.57 -2.31 -3.73
N ASN A 58 4.21 -2.93 -4.85
CA ASN A 58 4.85 -2.66 -6.13
C ASN A 58 4.57 -1.25 -6.60
N THR A 59 3.35 -0.75 -6.39
CA THR A 59 3.00 0.64 -6.67
C THR A 59 3.81 1.62 -5.82
N LEU A 60 3.98 1.36 -4.52
CA LEU A 60 4.85 2.20 -3.68
C LEU A 60 6.29 2.25 -4.20
N ALA A 61 6.84 1.12 -4.66
CA ALA A 61 8.18 1.06 -5.22
C ALA A 61 8.27 1.76 -6.59
N ASN A 62 7.29 1.56 -7.46
CA ASN A 62 7.22 2.20 -8.79
C ASN A 62 7.05 3.72 -8.70
N HIS A 63 6.55 4.24 -7.59
CA HIS A 63 6.45 5.67 -7.29
C HIS A 63 7.50 6.16 -6.29
N GLY A 64 8.46 5.33 -5.86
CA GLY A 64 9.54 5.77 -4.97
C GLY A 64 9.15 6.13 -3.54
N TYR A 65 7.93 5.79 -3.08
CA TYR A 65 7.54 5.91 -1.66
C TYR A 65 8.29 4.90 -0.76
N ILE A 66 8.74 3.81 -1.36
CA ILE A 66 9.73 2.89 -0.82
C ILE A 66 10.86 2.76 -1.85
N PRO A 67 12.06 2.24 -1.49
CA PRO A 67 13.15 2.05 -2.45
C PRO A 67 12.68 1.45 -3.78
N ARG A 68 12.92 2.16 -4.90
CA ARG A 68 12.45 1.75 -6.23
C ARG A 68 12.98 0.38 -6.66
N SER A 69 14.15 0.01 -6.13
CA SER A 69 14.74 -1.32 -6.29
C SER A 69 13.92 -2.44 -5.63
N GLY A 70 12.99 -2.12 -4.74
CA GLY A 70 12.23 -3.10 -3.94
C GLY A 70 13.09 -3.88 -2.94
N ARG A 71 14.28 -3.36 -2.61
CA ARG A 71 15.27 -3.98 -1.72
C ARG A 71 15.53 -3.11 -0.50
N ASP A 72 15.99 -3.74 0.57
CA ASP A 72 16.38 -3.09 1.82
C ASP A 72 15.32 -2.14 2.40
N ILE A 73 14.04 -2.52 2.27
CA ILE A 73 12.92 -1.73 2.76
C ILE A 73 12.84 -1.87 4.28
N SER A 74 13.00 -0.76 5.01
CA SER A 74 12.85 -0.74 6.46
C SER A 74 11.38 -0.80 6.89
N PHE A 75 11.11 -1.34 8.07
CA PHE A 75 9.75 -1.46 8.61
C PHE A 75 9.04 -0.11 8.71
N LEU A 76 9.75 0.90 9.22
CA LEU A 76 9.16 2.21 9.44
C LEU A 76 8.90 2.94 8.11
N THR A 77 9.80 2.79 7.12
CA THR A 77 9.57 3.28 5.76
C THR A 77 8.31 2.66 5.18
N LEU A 78 8.14 1.34 5.31
CA LEU A 78 6.98 0.66 4.75
C LEU A 78 5.67 1.05 5.44
N VAL A 79 5.64 1.07 6.78
CA VAL A 79 4.44 1.47 7.54
C VAL A 79 4.03 2.90 7.17
N ARG A 80 4.99 3.84 7.10
CA ARG A 80 4.71 5.23 6.72
C ARG A 80 4.15 5.33 5.30
N ALA A 81 4.79 4.69 4.32
CA ALA A 81 4.36 4.71 2.93
C ALA A 81 2.94 4.16 2.75
N ILE A 82 2.60 3.04 3.41
CA ILE A 82 1.25 2.46 3.39
C ILE A 82 0.21 3.45 3.96
N MET A 83 0.51 4.09 5.10
CA MET A 83 -0.42 5.04 5.72
C MET A 83 -0.59 6.32 4.89
N GLU A 84 0.52 6.84 4.38
CA GLU A 84 0.58 8.09 3.62
C GLU A 84 -0.17 7.94 2.30
N VAL A 85 0.16 6.94 1.49
CA VAL A 85 -0.41 6.81 0.14
C VAL A 85 -1.86 6.32 0.20
N TYR A 86 -2.16 5.31 1.03
CA TYR A 86 -3.46 4.62 1.01
C TYR A 86 -4.46 5.09 2.06
N ASN A 87 -4.08 6.03 2.93
CA ASN A 87 -4.87 6.44 4.09
C ASN A 87 -5.27 5.26 4.99
N ILE A 88 -4.35 4.29 5.15
CA ILE A 88 -4.54 3.16 6.04
C ILE A 88 -4.18 3.57 7.48
N SER A 89 -4.96 3.14 8.47
CA SER A 89 -4.70 3.44 9.87
C SER A 89 -3.47 2.72 10.39
N LEU A 90 -2.79 3.29 11.39
CA LEU A 90 -1.62 2.65 11.99
C LEU A 90 -1.88 1.20 12.45
N PRO A 91 -2.98 0.86 13.15
CA PRO A 91 -3.24 -0.53 13.53
C PRO A 91 -3.31 -1.49 12.33
N LEU A 92 -3.96 -1.06 11.24
CA LEU A 92 -4.07 -1.89 10.05
C LEU A 92 -2.73 -1.96 9.29
N ALA A 93 -1.99 -0.86 9.18
CA ALA A 93 -0.66 -0.84 8.59
C ALA A 93 0.32 -1.76 9.33
N LEU A 94 0.28 -1.77 10.68
CA LEU A 94 1.05 -2.71 11.50
C LEU A 94 0.61 -4.15 11.27
N MET A 95 -0.71 -4.42 11.20
CA MET A 95 -1.24 -5.76 10.93
C MET A 95 -0.77 -6.29 9.56
N LEU A 96 -0.67 -5.43 8.54
CA LEU A 96 -0.19 -5.81 7.21
C LEU A 96 1.34 -5.98 7.17
N THR A 97 2.08 -5.16 7.92
CA THR A 97 3.54 -5.09 7.83
C THR A 97 4.24 -6.12 8.72
N VAL A 98 3.74 -6.33 9.95
CA VAL A 98 4.39 -7.19 10.95
C VAL A 98 4.59 -8.63 10.46
N PRO A 99 3.59 -9.33 9.88
CA PRO A 99 3.81 -10.70 9.38
C PRO A 99 4.90 -10.76 8.32
N GLY A 100 4.96 -9.77 7.42
CA GLY A 100 5.98 -9.69 6.38
C GLY A 100 7.40 -9.61 6.97
N PHE A 101 7.59 -8.78 8.00
CA PHE A 101 8.89 -8.67 8.66
C PHE A 101 9.23 -9.87 9.53
N LEU A 102 8.27 -10.46 10.23
CA LEU A 102 8.53 -11.65 11.05
C LEU A 102 8.93 -12.87 10.19
N ILE A 103 8.37 -13.00 9.00
CA ILE A 103 8.60 -14.16 8.13
C ILE A 103 9.79 -13.95 7.19
N TYR A 104 10.01 -12.72 6.69
CA TYR A 104 10.91 -12.47 5.57
C TYR A 104 12.03 -11.45 5.85
N ALA A 105 12.08 -10.80 7.01
CA ALA A 105 13.13 -9.81 7.26
C ALA A 105 14.52 -10.46 7.29
N ARG A 106 15.47 -9.76 6.68
CA ARG A 106 16.90 -10.06 6.77
C ARG A 106 17.53 -9.20 7.85
N PHE A 107 18.35 -9.82 8.68
CA PHE A 107 19.15 -9.12 9.67
C PHE A 107 20.49 -8.77 9.05
N GLN A 108 20.85 -7.49 9.09
CA GLN A 108 22.17 -7.01 8.70
C GLN A 108 22.82 -6.32 9.89
N LEU A 109 24.03 -6.77 10.21
CA LEU A 109 24.88 -6.17 11.22
C LEU A 109 25.82 -5.18 10.52
N HIS A 110 25.66 -3.90 10.82
CA HIS A 110 26.54 -2.84 10.31
C HIS A 110 27.59 -2.52 11.36
N TRP A 111 28.85 -2.56 10.96
CA TRP A 111 29.98 -2.19 11.83
C TRP A 111 30.45 -0.79 11.46
N ASN A 112 30.23 0.18 12.36
CA ASN A 112 30.68 1.55 12.14
C ASN A 112 32.17 1.66 12.49
N SER A 113 33.05 1.37 11.53
CA SER A 113 34.48 1.68 11.64
C SER A 113 34.73 3.14 11.26
N SER A 114 34.59 4.06 12.21
CA SER A 114 35.16 5.41 12.07
C SER A 114 36.13 5.67 13.22
N ALA A 115 37.30 5.03 13.18
CA ALA A 115 38.45 5.51 13.92
C ALA A 115 39.02 6.71 13.14
N SER A 116 38.44 7.90 13.34
CA SER A 116 39.09 9.14 12.92
C SER A 116 40.02 9.56 14.05
N PHE A 117 41.33 9.46 13.81
CA PHE A 117 42.35 9.89 14.77
C PHE A 117 42.40 11.43 14.75
N SER A 118 41.75 12.05 15.72
CA SER A 118 41.93 13.47 16.06
C SER A 118 42.30 13.53 17.53
N ASP A 119 43.39 14.24 17.83
CA ASP A 119 44.03 14.35 19.13
C ASP A 119 43.15 15.07 20.16
N THR A 120 42.10 14.39 20.65
CA THR A 120 41.38 14.72 21.88
C THR A 120 40.68 13.45 22.36
N GLU A 121 41.08 12.95 23.55
CA GLU A 121 40.52 11.77 24.20
C GLU A 121 38.99 11.83 24.30
N SER A 122 38.32 11.18 23.36
CA SER A 122 36.97 10.68 23.57
C SER A 122 36.91 9.26 23.02
N ILE A 123 36.81 8.29 23.92
CA ILE A 123 36.61 6.89 23.57
C ILE A 123 35.19 6.77 22.99
N SER A 124 35.03 7.02 21.68
CA SER A 124 33.80 6.65 20.99
C SER A 124 33.80 5.12 20.89
N LYS A 125 33.11 4.46 21.82
CA LYS A 125 32.91 3.01 21.77
C LYS A 125 32.07 2.74 20.51
N SER A 126 32.70 2.12 19.51
CA SER A 126 31.99 1.68 18.31
C SER A 126 31.02 0.57 18.71
N PHE A 127 29.72 0.83 18.56
CA PHE A 127 28.66 -0.17 18.75
C PHE A 127 28.13 -0.59 17.37
N PRO A 128 27.92 -1.90 17.13
CA PRO A 128 27.31 -2.35 15.89
C PRO A 128 25.86 -1.88 15.81
N SER A 129 25.43 -1.44 14.63
CA SER A 129 24.04 -1.10 14.34
C SER A 129 23.36 -2.30 13.70
N ILE A 130 22.14 -2.63 14.14
CA ILE A 130 21.33 -3.72 13.57
C ILE A 130 20.26 -3.08 12.70
N SER A 131 20.23 -3.44 11.42
CA SER A 131 19.11 -3.10 10.53
C SER A 131 18.33 -4.36 10.15
N TYR A 132 17.02 -4.21 10.10
CA TYR A 132 16.09 -5.25 9.65
C TYR A 132 15.34 -4.71 8.43
N SER A 133 15.44 -5.43 7.31
CA SER A 133 14.87 -5.01 6.04
C SER A 133 14.24 -6.18 5.30
N ILE A 134 13.28 -5.88 4.43
CA ILE A 134 12.68 -6.86 3.52
C ILE A 134 13.05 -6.55 2.06
N THR A 135 13.02 -7.59 1.23
CA THR A 135 13.09 -7.49 -0.24
C THR A 135 11.75 -7.97 -0.79
N LEU A 136 11.15 -7.23 -1.73
CA LEU A 136 9.77 -7.52 -2.16
C LEU A 136 9.58 -8.95 -2.71
N SER A 137 10.56 -9.48 -3.44
CA SER A 137 10.46 -10.82 -4.03
C SER A 137 10.41 -11.95 -3.01
N SER A 138 10.88 -11.74 -1.77
CA SER A 138 10.78 -12.77 -0.73
C SER A 138 9.33 -13.08 -0.35
N LEU A 139 8.42 -12.10 -0.54
CA LEU A 139 7.00 -12.27 -0.27
C LEU A 139 6.31 -13.20 -1.28
N ALA A 140 6.92 -13.46 -2.46
CA ALA A 140 6.36 -14.34 -3.49
C ALA A 140 6.53 -15.83 -3.17
N SER A 141 7.21 -16.19 -2.07
CA SER A 141 7.53 -17.59 -1.76
C SER A 141 6.31 -18.38 -1.27
N PHE A 142 6.12 -19.56 -1.87
CA PHE A 142 5.13 -20.57 -1.45
C PHE A 142 5.86 -21.69 -0.69
N GLY A 143 5.17 -22.39 0.19
CA GLY A 143 5.73 -23.55 0.87
C GLY A 143 5.03 -23.87 2.18
N PRO A 144 5.51 -24.89 2.91
CA PRO A 144 5.01 -25.20 4.24
C PRO A 144 5.31 -24.05 5.22
N GLY A 145 4.43 -23.88 6.21
CA GLY A 145 4.57 -22.87 7.27
C GLY A 145 3.82 -21.58 6.99
N LEU A 146 4.15 -20.54 7.76
CA LEU A 146 3.53 -19.22 7.64
C LEU A 146 4.10 -18.50 6.42
N LYS A 147 3.39 -18.59 5.29
CA LYS A 147 3.62 -17.78 4.10
C LYS A 147 2.41 -16.87 3.87
N ILE A 148 2.64 -15.77 3.15
CA ILE A 148 1.59 -14.78 2.86
C ILE A 148 1.06 -15.03 1.46
N ALA A 149 1.96 -15.24 0.49
CA ALA A 149 1.57 -15.61 -0.86
C ALA A 149 0.79 -16.92 -0.88
N HIS A 150 -0.32 -16.90 -1.60
CA HIS A 150 -1.25 -18.01 -1.67
C HIS A 150 -1.80 -18.24 -3.07
N ARG A 151 -2.35 -19.43 -3.27
CA ARG A 151 -3.05 -19.81 -4.51
C ARG A 151 -4.39 -19.09 -4.61
N ALA A 152 -5.00 -19.11 -5.80
CA ALA A 152 -6.21 -18.34 -6.09
C ALA A 152 -6.04 -16.82 -5.90
N SER A 153 -4.81 -16.32 -6.07
CA SER A 153 -4.53 -14.88 -6.19
C SER A 153 -5.33 -14.29 -7.37
N LEU A 154 -5.66 -13.00 -7.27
CA LEU A 154 -6.52 -12.33 -8.27
C LEU A 154 -5.87 -12.33 -9.66
N VAL A 155 -4.62 -11.86 -9.75
CA VAL A 155 -3.92 -11.67 -11.03
C VAL A 155 -2.55 -12.33 -11.07
N HIS A 156 -2.22 -13.19 -10.10
CA HIS A 156 -0.98 -13.96 -10.08
C HIS A 156 -1.24 -15.46 -10.25
N PRO A 157 -0.34 -16.19 -10.92
CA PRO A 157 -0.46 -17.63 -11.05
C PRO A 157 -0.29 -18.33 -9.69
N ASP A 158 -0.65 -19.62 -9.63
CA ASP A 158 -0.61 -20.44 -8.40
C ASP A 158 0.81 -20.95 -8.06
N TYR A 159 1.83 -20.20 -8.50
CA TYR A 159 3.25 -20.41 -8.24
C TYR A 159 3.95 -19.05 -8.02
N PRO A 160 5.15 -19.01 -7.41
CA PRO A 160 5.86 -17.76 -7.12
C PRO A 160 6.00 -16.86 -8.36
N SER A 161 5.49 -15.63 -8.26
CA SER A 161 5.62 -14.60 -9.30
C SER A 161 5.74 -13.21 -8.68
N GLU A 162 6.60 -12.38 -9.26
CA GLU A 162 6.77 -10.97 -8.91
C GLU A 162 5.96 -10.03 -9.81
N LYS A 163 5.34 -10.57 -10.87
CA LYS A 163 4.58 -9.81 -11.87
C LYS A 163 3.16 -10.37 -12.04
N PRO A 164 2.18 -9.51 -12.36
CA PRO A 164 0.84 -9.97 -12.72
C PRO A 164 0.90 -10.80 -14.02
N ASP A 165 0.01 -11.78 -14.12
CA ASP A 165 -0.24 -12.51 -15.36
C ASP A 165 -1.28 -11.77 -16.20
N THR A 166 -0.91 -11.44 -17.44
CA THR A 166 -1.74 -10.63 -18.34
C THR A 166 -3.06 -11.32 -18.69
N ASN A 167 -3.07 -12.64 -18.89
CA ASN A 167 -4.30 -13.38 -19.21
C ASN A 167 -5.24 -13.41 -18.00
N MET A 168 -4.68 -13.57 -16.80
CA MET A 168 -5.45 -13.52 -15.56
C MET A 168 -6.02 -12.13 -15.30
N LEU A 169 -5.26 -11.06 -15.56
CA LEU A 169 -5.76 -9.69 -15.48
C LEU A 169 -6.92 -9.47 -16.45
N HIS A 170 -6.78 -9.86 -17.72
CA HIS A 170 -7.89 -9.76 -18.68
C HIS A 170 -9.11 -10.59 -18.23
N GLY A 171 -8.88 -11.81 -17.72
CA GLY A 171 -9.93 -12.63 -17.14
C GLY A 171 -10.63 -11.95 -15.97
N PHE A 172 -9.88 -11.29 -15.08
CA PHE A 172 -10.41 -10.53 -13.95
C PHE A 172 -11.26 -9.35 -14.39
N LEU A 173 -10.78 -8.54 -15.33
CA LEU A 173 -11.51 -7.38 -15.85
C LEU A 173 -12.79 -7.79 -16.60
N ASN A 174 -12.77 -8.93 -17.29
CA ASN A 174 -13.93 -9.47 -18.02
C ASN A 174 -15.04 -10.00 -17.11
N TYR A 175 -14.83 -10.09 -15.79
CA TYR A 175 -15.91 -10.40 -14.85
C TYR A 175 -16.85 -9.22 -14.63
N ALA A 176 -16.45 -7.98 -14.95
CA ALA A 176 -17.40 -6.88 -14.96
C ALA A 176 -18.50 -7.18 -15.98
N ARG A 177 -19.75 -7.14 -15.52
CA ARG A 177 -20.89 -7.23 -16.43
C ARG A 177 -20.90 -5.98 -17.31
N LEU A 178 -20.97 -6.16 -18.63
CA LEU A 178 -21.41 -5.07 -19.50
C LEU A 178 -22.88 -4.81 -19.16
N SER A 179 -23.17 -3.74 -18.42
CA SER A 179 -24.53 -3.20 -18.41
C SER A 179 -24.76 -2.57 -19.79
N ASP A 180 -25.95 -2.80 -20.35
CA ASP A 180 -26.24 -2.70 -21.79
C ASP A 180 -25.93 -1.34 -22.46
N GLU A 181 -25.62 -0.27 -21.73
CA GLU A 181 -25.37 1.06 -22.33
C GLU A 181 -24.23 1.89 -21.70
N GLN A 182 -23.49 1.39 -20.70
CA GLN A 182 -22.35 2.15 -20.14
C GLN A 182 -21.13 1.26 -19.84
N ARG A 183 -19.95 1.75 -20.23
CA ARG A 183 -18.65 1.09 -20.03
C ARG A 183 -18.46 0.69 -18.55
N GLY A 184 -18.49 -0.61 -18.28
CA GLY A 184 -17.52 -1.30 -17.43
C GLY A 184 -17.48 -0.90 -15.96
N CYS A 185 -18.58 -1.12 -15.23
CA CYS A 185 -18.59 -1.02 -13.78
C CYS A 185 -18.25 -2.37 -13.15
N PHE A 186 -17.26 -2.40 -12.25
CA PHE A 186 -16.88 -3.61 -11.53
C PHE A 186 -17.48 -3.62 -10.13
N THR A 187 -18.39 -4.56 -9.86
CA THR A 187 -19.16 -4.63 -8.62
C THR A 187 -18.52 -5.57 -7.59
N ILE A 188 -19.00 -5.51 -6.33
CA ILE A 188 -18.56 -6.43 -5.28
C ILE A 188 -18.96 -7.87 -5.60
N HIS A 189 -20.08 -8.03 -6.32
CA HIS A 189 -20.56 -9.31 -6.80
C HIS A 189 -19.62 -9.90 -7.87
N ASP A 190 -19.08 -9.05 -8.76
CA ASP A 190 -18.10 -9.49 -9.77
C ASP A 190 -16.78 -9.90 -9.11
N LEU A 191 -16.32 -9.13 -8.11
CA LEU A 191 -15.15 -9.48 -7.29
C LEU A 191 -15.32 -10.85 -6.60
N ALA A 192 -16.46 -11.05 -5.95
CA ALA A 192 -16.80 -12.30 -5.28
C ALA A 192 -16.92 -13.45 -6.28
N SER A 193 -17.55 -13.23 -7.43
CA SER A 193 -17.72 -14.23 -8.48
C SER A 193 -16.39 -14.70 -9.03
N PHE A 194 -15.48 -13.76 -9.30
CA PHE A 194 -14.13 -14.07 -9.76
C PHE A 194 -13.35 -14.86 -8.72
N ARG A 195 -13.45 -14.48 -7.44
CA ARG A 195 -12.80 -15.20 -6.34
C ARG A 195 -13.30 -16.63 -6.19
N VAL A 196 -14.63 -16.84 -6.24
CA VAL A 196 -15.22 -18.18 -6.25
C VAL A 196 -14.67 -19.00 -7.44
N SER A 197 -14.52 -18.38 -8.61
CA SER A 197 -13.94 -19.07 -9.78
C SER A 197 -12.46 -19.41 -9.62
N ARG A 198 -11.67 -18.56 -8.97
CA ARG A 198 -10.24 -18.84 -8.71
C ARG A 198 -10.09 -19.98 -7.71
N GLU A 199 -10.90 -19.98 -6.65
CA GLU A 199 -10.87 -21.01 -5.61
C GLU A 199 -11.44 -22.35 -6.09
N SER A 200 -12.43 -22.38 -6.98
CA SER A 200 -13.02 -23.63 -7.48
C SER A 200 -12.03 -24.49 -8.27
N ASN A 201 -10.96 -23.88 -8.79
CA ASN A 201 -9.91 -24.58 -9.51
C ASN A 201 -8.90 -25.27 -8.57
N LEU A 202 -8.98 -25.01 -7.26
CA LEU A 202 -8.09 -25.60 -6.27
C LEU A 202 -8.68 -26.91 -5.72
N GLN A 203 -7.89 -27.97 -5.74
CA GLN A 203 -8.31 -29.30 -5.26
C GLN A 203 -7.25 -29.95 -4.35
N GLY A 204 -7.72 -30.84 -3.48
CA GLY A 204 -6.87 -31.64 -2.59
C GLY A 204 -5.91 -30.80 -1.76
N PRO A 205 -4.60 -31.09 -1.75
CA PRO A 205 -3.61 -30.37 -0.94
C PRO A 205 -3.38 -28.92 -1.39
N ASN A 206 -3.91 -28.52 -2.55
CA ASN A 206 -3.80 -27.15 -3.06
C ASN A 206 -4.98 -26.25 -2.64
N LYS A 207 -5.99 -26.80 -1.93
CA LYS A 207 -7.11 -26.00 -1.42
C LYS A 207 -6.59 -24.92 -0.46
N LEU A 208 -7.21 -23.75 -0.54
CA LEU A 208 -6.91 -22.64 0.35
C LEU A 208 -7.28 -23.03 1.80
N ASP A 209 -6.33 -22.87 2.72
CA ASP A 209 -6.62 -23.05 4.15
C ASP A 209 -7.27 -21.80 4.75
N GLY A 210 -7.75 -21.92 6.00
CA GLY A 210 -8.48 -20.84 6.65
C GLY A 210 -7.66 -19.55 6.86
N ILE A 211 -6.33 -19.62 6.97
CA ILE A 211 -5.50 -18.42 7.09
C ILE A 211 -5.43 -17.72 5.73
N HIS A 212 -5.13 -18.47 4.67
CA HIS A 212 -5.04 -17.92 3.33
C HIS A 212 -6.40 -17.48 2.78
N GLU A 213 -7.51 -18.10 3.18
CA GLU A 213 -8.86 -17.59 2.89
C GLU A 213 -9.08 -16.20 3.51
N GLN A 214 -8.61 -15.96 4.74
CA GLN A 214 -8.71 -14.64 5.37
C GLN A 214 -7.78 -13.61 4.73
N VAL A 215 -6.56 -14.01 4.34
CA VAL A 215 -5.63 -13.14 3.60
C VAL A 215 -6.26 -12.72 2.29
N ALA A 216 -6.76 -13.69 1.52
CA ALA A 216 -7.46 -13.44 0.28
C ALA A 216 -8.60 -12.45 0.53
N LEU A 217 -9.51 -12.73 1.47
CA LEU A 217 -10.66 -11.84 1.78
C LEU A 217 -10.21 -10.42 2.14
N GLY A 218 -9.11 -10.29 2.89
CA GLY A 218 -8.47 -9.02 3.19
C GLY A 218 -8.02 -8.26 1.94
N GLU A 219 -7.36 -8.92 0.98
CA GLU A 219 -6.92 -8.31 -0.28
C GLU A 219 -8.10 -7.80 -1.13
N SER A 220 -9.18 -8.59 -1.23
CA SER A 220 -10.41 -8.15 -1.90
C SER A 220 -11.05 -6.96 -1.20
N SER A 221 -11.07 -6.99 0.14
CA SER A 221 -11.60 -5.89 0.93
C SER A 221 -10.80 -4.60 0.76
N LEU A 222 -9.47 -4.67 0.74
CA LEU A 222 -8.62 -3.50 0.55
C LEU A 222 -8.77 -2.96 -0.86
N THR A 223 -8.85 -3.82 -1.87
CA THR A 223 -9.16 -3.42 -3.26
C THR A 223 -10.47 -2.64 -3.32
N TRP A 224 -11.53 -3.16 -2.68
CA TRP A 224 -12.82 -2.49 -2.63
C TRP A 224 -12.75 -1.13 -1.92
N LEU A 225 -12.12 -1.07 -0.75
CA LEU A 225 -12.00 0.16 0.05
C LEU A 225 -11.15 1.25 -0.62
N LEU A 226 -10.17 0.86 -1.44
CA LEU A 226 -9.33 1.81 -2.16
C LEU A 226 -10.00 2.43 -3.38
N PHE A 227 -10.88 1.69 -4.05
CA PHE A 227 -11.32 2.06 -5.40
C PHE A 227 -12.83 2.20 -5.58
N ALA A 228 -13.65 1.56 -4.74
CA ALA A 228 -15.09 1.62 -4.92
C ALA A 228 -15.61 3.02 -4.61
N LYS A 229 -16.33 3.61 -5.57
CA LYS A 229 -16.98 4.91 -5.42
C LYS A 229 -18.47 4.75 -5.65
N GLN A 230 -19.25 5.45 -4.84
CA GLN A 230 -20.69 5.60 -5.05
C GLN A 230 -20.93 6.91 -5.81
N ILE A 231 -21.30 6.81 -7.09
CA ILE A 231 -21.48 7.97 -7.97
C ILE A 231 -22.75 8.75 -7.63
N SER A 232 -23.82 8.03 -7.24
CA SER A 232 -25.09 8.62 -6.80
C SER A 232 -25.62 7.88 -5.57
N SER A 233 -26.41 8.57 -4.73
CA SER A 233 -27.03 7.96 -3.55
C SER A 233 -27.96 6.78 -3.89
N SER A 234 -28.44 6.69 -5.13
CA SER A 234 -29.31 5.64 -5.64
C SER A 234 -28.58 4.44 -6.26
N THR A 235 -27.28 4.55 -6.53
CA THR A 235 -26.50 3.47 -7.16
C THR A 235 -25.63 2.75 -6.13
N SER A 236 -25.41 1.46 -6.32
CA SER A 236 -24.41 0.72 -5.55
C SER A 236 -23.00 1.26 -5.83
N PRO A 237 -22.06 1.14 -4.87
CA PRO A 237 -20.67 1.48 -5.13
C PRO A 237 -20.06 0.54 -6.17
N GLU A 238 -19.20 1.08 -7.03
CA GLU A 238 -18.58 0.38 -8.15
C GLU A 238 -17.12 0.82 -8.32
N ILE A 239 -16.30 -0.03 -8.93
CA ILE A 239 -14.90 0.27 -9.28
C ILE A 239 -14.79 0.49 -10.79
N SER A 240 -14.07 1.54 -11.20
CA SER A 240 -13.70 1.73 -12.61
C SER A 240 -12.75 0.63 -13.08
N LEU A 241 -13.05 0.01 -14.23
CA LEU A 241 -12.14 -0.97 -14.83
C LEU A 241 -10.75 -0.38 -15.12
N SER A 242 -10.65 0.90 -15.47
CA SER A 242 -9.34 1.55 -15.69
C SER A 242 -8.50 1.60 -14.41
N TYR A 243 -9.14 1.70 -13.23
CA TYR A 243 -8.41 1.68 -11.96
C TYR A 243 -7.84 0.29 -11.70
N LEU A 244 -8.63 -0.75 -11.94
CA LEU A 244 -8.17 -2.12 -11.78
C LEU A 244 -7.07 -2.48 -12.78
N GLU A 245 -7.20 -2.04 -14.04
CA GLU A 245 -6.20 -2.28 -15.08
C GLU A 245 -4.85 -1.63 -14.74
N GLN A 246 -4.85 -0.33 -14.38
CA GLN A 246 -3.62 0.37 -14.04
C GLN A 246 -3.02 -0.13 -12.71
N TRP A 247 -3.86 -0.44 -11.72
CA TRP A 247 -3.39 -0.90 -10.42
C TRP A 247 -2.82 -2.31 -10.44
N PHE A 248 -3.55 -3.27 -11.01
CA PHE A 248 -3.13 -4.67 -11.04
C PHE A 248 -2.21 -4.98 -12.23
N GLY A 249 -2.29 -4.24 -13.33
CA GLY A 249 -1.49 -4.50 -14.54
C GLY A 249 -0.21 -3.67 -14.61
N GLU A 250 -0.32 -2.36 -14.38
CA GLU A 250 0.84 -1.45 -14.43
C GLU A 250 1.51 -1.26 -13.06
N GLU A 251 0.82 -1.65 -11.98
CA GLU A 251 1.23 -1.42 -10.59
C GLU A 251 1.57 0.05 -10.36
N ARG A 252 0.60 0.89 -10.72
CA ARG A 252 0.67 2.34 -10.74
C ARG A 252 -0.55 2.94 -10.05
N ILE A 253 -0.38 4.09 -9.38
CA ILE A 253 -1.52 4.86 -8.87
C ILE A 253 -2.41 5.26 -10.06
N PRO A 254 -3.70 4.88 -10.08
CA PRO A 254 -4.51 5.09 -11.27
C PRO A 254 -4.76 6.56 -11.59
N ASP A 255 -4.89 6.90 -12.87
CA ASP A 255 -5.19 8.25 -13.32
C ASP A 255 -6.54 8.72 -12.78
N GLY A 256 -6.55 9.92 -12.17
CA GLY A 256 -7.76 10.46 -11.53
C GLY A 256 -8.15 9.78 -10.23
N TRP A 257 -7.38 8.80 -9.75
CA TRP A 257 -7.58 8.24 -8.42
C TRP A 257 -7.28 9.31 -7.36
N THR A 258 -8.13 9.32 -6.34
CA THR A 258 -8.02 10.21 -5.20
C THR A 258 -7.93 9.36 -3.96
N ARG A 259 -6.93 9.63 -3.12
CA ARG A 259 -6.76 9.00 -1.80
C ARG A 259 -8.09 8.96 -1.03
N PRO A 260 -8.47 7.84 -0.40
CA PRO A 260 -9.68 7.75 0.41
C PRO A 260 -9.72 8.87 1.45
N THR A 261 -10.84 9.59 1.55
CA THR A 261 -11.02 10.66 2.53
C THR A 261 -11.16 10.11 3.93
N GLU A 262 -11.88 9.00 4.07
CA GLU A 262 -11.97 8.24 5.32
C GLU A 262 -10.78 7.30 5.47
N THR A 263 -10.22 7.24 6.68
CA THR A 263 -9.11 6.33 6.97
C THR A 263 -9.58 4.88 6.93
N ILE A 264 -8.90 4.06 6.15
CA ILE A 264 -9.12 2.62 6.08
C ILE A 264 -8.53 1.97 7.33
N GLY A 265 -9.39 1.46 8.21
CA GLY A 265 -9.02 0.81 9.46
C GLY A 265 -9.39 -0.67 9.52
N LEU A 266 -9.11 -1.29 10.66
CA LEU A 266 -9.35 -2.72 10.84
C LEU A 266 -10.85 -3.07 10.82
N ILE A 267 -11.70 -2.18 11.34
CA ILE A 267 -13.15 -2.44 11.47
C ILE A 267 -13.85 -2.40 10.11
N ASN A 268 -13.62 -1.36 9.31
CA ASN A 268 -14.22 -1.27 7.96
C ASN A 268 -13.60 -2.30 7.00
N ALA A 269 -12.29 -2.58 7.09
CA ALA A 269 -11.68 -3.70 6.36
C ALA A 269 -12.36 -5.04 6.71
N ARG A 270 -12.55 -5.35 7.99
CA ARG A 270 -13.26 -6.57 8.41
C ARG A 270 -14.71 -6.60 7.92
N LYS A 271 -15.42 -5.46 7.96
CA LYS A 271 -16.81 -5.35 7.49
C LYS A 271 -16.91 -5.67 6.00
N VAL A 272 -16.06 -5.06 5.17
CA VAL A 272 -16.08 -5.28 3.72
C VAL A 272 -15.60 -6.69 3.36
N ALA A 273 -14.60 -7.24 4.06
CA ALA A 273 -14.21 -8.64 3.91
C ALA A 273 -15.39 -9.60 4.16
N GLY A 274 -16.22 -9.32 5.19
CA GLY A 274 -17.44 -10.08 5.45
C GLY A 274 -18.51 -9.91 4.36
N GLN A 275 -18.63 -8.73 3.75
CA GLN A 275 -19.52 -8.52 2.60
C GLN A 275 -19.08 -9.37 1.39
N VAL A 276 -17.78 -9.35 1.05
CA VAL A 276 -17.23 -10.19 -0.01
C VAL A 276 -17.46 -11.67 0.29
N GLN A 277 -17.24 -12.10 1.53
CA GLN A 277 -17.47 -13.50 1.93
C GLN A 277 -18.94 -13.91 1.78
N ASN A 278 -19.88 -13.05 2.14
CA ASN A 278 -21.31 -13.29 1.99
C ASN A 278 -21.71 -13.38 0.50
N GLU A 279 -21.21 -12.47 -0.34
CA GLU A 279 -21.42 -12.53 -1.80
C GLU A 279 -20.85 -13.82 -2.39
N MET A 280 -19.65 -14.23 -1.98
CA MET A 280 -19.06 -15.50 -2.42
C MET A 280 -19.91 -16.69 -2.00
N LYS A 281 -20.51 -16.67 -0.81
CA LYS A 281 -21.46 -17.72 -0.37
C LYS A 281 -22.68 -17.78 -1.29
N MET A 282 -23.29 -16.63 -1.60
CA MET A 282 -24.44 -16.56 -2.52
C MET A 282 -24.10 -17.06 -3.93
N VAL A 283 -22.93 -16.70 -4.46
CA VAL A 283 -22.46 -17.19 -5.77
C VAL A 283 -22.28 -18.71 -5.76
N ARG A 284 -21.69 -19.28 -4.71
CA ARG A 284 -21.53 -20.74 -4.58
C ARG A 284 -22.88 -21.46 -4.50
N GLU A 285 -23.83 -20.91 -3.74
CA GLU A 285 -25.19 -21.46 -3.63
C GLU A 285 -25.95 -21.39 -4.96
N ALA A 286 -25.77 -20.33 -5.75
CA ALA A 286 -26.38 -20.19 -7.06
C ALA A 286 -25.80 -21.16 -8.10
N LYS A 287 -24.50 -21.49 -8.05
CA LYS A 287 -23.86 -22.48 -8.93
C LYS A 287 -24.18 -23.94 -8.58
N GLY A 288 -24.59 -24.20 -7.34
CA GLY A 288 -24.96 -25.54 -6.86
C GLY A 288 -26.43 -25.91 -7.05
N LYS A 289 -27.25 -24.96 -7.53
CA LYS A 289 -28.64 -25.18 -7.98
C LYS A 289 -28.66 -25.42 -9.48
#